data_AF-A0A645EDH4-F1
#
_entry.id   AF-A0A645EDH4-F1
#
_cell.length_a   1.000
_cell.length_b   1.000
_cell.length_c   1.000
_cell.angle_alpha   90.00
_cell.angle_beta   90.00
_cell.angle_gamma   90.00
#
_symmetry.space_group_name_H-M   'P 1'
#
loop_
_entity.id
_entity.type
_entity.pdbx_description
1 polymer ?
#
loop_
_entity_poly.entity_id
_entity_poly.type
_entity_poly.pdbx_seq_one_letter_code
_entity_poly.pdbx_strand_id
1 'polypeptide(L)'
;MSHHTKTEAKTKKAEAPKRQDPDSMEARVAHMYSKIQQMYGSRTITQKETQMFKNWITEYHFTPETVILLVEYSMNLIGKKEKPFTAKQIINYLKSVAEGWYKADIREAAEADAYIRKSAGEQKLVYDVFKYLGLRRAPIAWEKEMIIGWADDYHFDMDIITAAMQRSSKQDIRYIDAILKRWSQKGYTSLEEINAEPKKGHHQSKGDVVISEDRKKVYEELDQLDEAWLWSDDNE
;
A
#
# COMPACT_ATOMS: atom_id res chain seq x y z
N MET A 1 63.33 65.25 19.69
CA MET A 1 62.09 64.70 19.13
C MET A 1 62.38 63.29 18.61
N SER A 2 62.04 62.25 19.38
CA SER A 2 61.88 60.90 18.84
C SER A 2 60.78 60.22 19.65
N HIS A 3 59.62 60.13 19.02
CA HIS A 3 58.41 59.58 19.59
C HIS A 3 58.54 58.07 19.76
N HIS A 4 58.12 57.60 20.93
CA HIS A 4 57.76 56.21 21.16
C HIS A 4 56.50 55.88 20.37
N THR A 5 56.50 54.81 19.59
CA THR A 5 55.26 54.10 19.24
C THR A 5 55.48 52.61 19.39
N LYS A 6 54.92 52.11 20.49
CA LYS A 6 54.77 50.71 20.87
C LYS A 6 53.69 50.11 19.95
N THR A 7 54.06 49.11 19.16
CA THR A 7 53.11 48.36 18.33
C THR A 7 52.32 47.40 19.23
N GLU A 8 51.09 47.76 19.57
CA GLU A 8 50.14 46.85 20.23
C GLU A 8 49.56 45.88 19.19
N ALA A 9 49.91 44.61 19.33
CA ALA A 9 49.25 43.52 18.63
C ALA A 9 47.85 43.31 19.24
N LYS A 10 46.81 43.79 18.55
CA LYS A 10 45.42 43.41 18.85
C LYS A 10 45.20 41.94 18.48
N THR A 11 45.25 41.06 19.47
CA THR A 11 44.79 39.67 19.34
C THR A 11 43.28 39.69 19.12
N LYS A 12 42.84 39.40 17.89
CA LYS A 12 41.43 39.06 17.60
C LYS A 12 41.10 37.81 18.43
N LYS A 13 40.25 37.99 19.44
CA LYS A 13 39.63 36.90 20.19
C LYS A 13 38.85 36.04 19.20
N ALA A 14 39.35 34.84 18.91
CA ALA A 14 38.64 33.85 18.12
C ALA A 14 37.34 33.50 18.87
N GLU A 15 36.21 33.84 18.26
CA GLU A 15 34.90 33.47 18.75
C GLU A 15 34.77 31.95 18.62
N ALA A 16 34.68 31.26 19.75
CA ALA A 16 34.50 29.80 19.79
C ALA A 16 33.23 29.43 19.01
N PRO A 17 33.23 28.34 18.22
CA PRO A 17 32.05 27.95 17.46
C PRO A 17 30.89 27.71 18.44
N LYS A 18 29.78 28.41 18.24
CA LYS A 18 28.53 28.19 18.98
C LYS A 18 28.23 26.69 18.93
N ARG A 19 28.06 26.05 20.09
CA ARG A 19 27.57 24.66 20.18
C ARG A 19 26.23 24.63 19.43
N GLN A 20 26.19 23.95 18.28
CA GLN A 20 24.97 23.76 17.51
C GLN A 20 24.01 22.94 18.36
N ASP A 21 22.76 23.41 18.46
CA ASP A 21 21.70 22.65 19.12
C ASP A 21 21.50 21.34 18.34
N PRO A 22 21.70 20.17 18.97
CA PRO A 22 21.53 18.88 18.29
C PRO A 22 20.12 18.66 17.73
N ASP A 23 19.11 19.38 18.23
CA ASP A 23 17.72 19.29 17.73
C ASP A 23 17.36 20.43 16.75
N SER A 24 18.33 21.27 16.36
CA SER A 24 18.10 22.30 15.34
C SER A 24 17.67 21.69 14.00
N MET A 25 16.86 22.44 13.25
CA MET A 25 16.42 22.03 11.91
C MET A 25 17.61 21.76 11.00
N GLU A 26 18.68 22.57 11.06
CA GLU A 26 19.90 22.35 10.28
C GLU A 26 20.59 21.02 10.64
N ALA A 27 20.67 20.67 11.93
CA ALA A 27 21.25 19.41 12.38
C ALA A 27 20.41 18.20 11.92
N ARG A 28 19.08 18.30 12.02
CA ARG A 28 18.15 17.25 11.56
C ARG A 28 18.21 17.06 10.04
N VAL A 29 18.29 18.14 9.27
CA VAL A 29 18.49 18.09 7.81
C VAL A 29 19.84 17.48 7.44
N ALA A 30 20.92 17.83 8.16
CA ALA A 30 22.23 17.21 7.95
C ALA A 30 22.21 15.71 8.25
N HIS A 31 21.54 15.30 9.33
CA HIS A 31 21.33 13.90 9.68
C HIS A 31 20.53 13.16 8.61
N MET A 32 19.46 13.76 8.08
CA MET A 32 18.67 13.23 6.96
C MET A 32 19.55 12.93 5.74
N TYR A 33 20.35 13.88 5.27
CA TYR A 33 21.24 13.63 4.12
C TYR A 33 22.27 12.54 4.40
N SER A 34 22.83 12.50 5.63
CA SER A 34 23.75 11.44 6.03
C SER A 34 23.10 10.06 5.97
N LYS A 35 21.89 9.91 6.53
CA LYS A 35 21.12 8.66 6.50
C LYS A 35 20.75 8.23 5.09
N ILE A 36 20.29 9.15 4.25
CA ILE A 36 19.97 8.85 2.85
C ILE A 36 21.22 8.40 2.09
N GLN A 37 22.37 9.06 2.31
CA GLN A 37 23.62 8.66 1.68
C GLN A 37 24.07 7.26 2.13
N GLN A 38 23.87 6.90 3.40
CA GLN A 38 24.13 5.54 3.90
C GLN A 38 23.24 4.51 3.18
N MET A 39 21.94 4.80 3.00
CA MET A 39 21.02 3.91 2.27
C MET A 39 21.38 3.74 0.79
N TYR A 40 21.90 4.78 0.16
CA TYR A 40 22.37 4.72 -1.24
C TYR A 40 23.71 4.01 -1.40
N GLY A 41 24.46 3.79 -0.32
CA GLY A 41 25.78 3.19 -0.34
C GLY A 41 26.76 4.01 -1.18
N SER A 42 27.27 3.40 -2.26
CA SER A 42 28.25 4.03 -3.15
C SER A 42 27.66 5.08 -4.10
N ARG A 43 26.33 5.12 -4.27
CA ARG A 43 25.68 6.11 -5.12
C ARG A 43 25.57 7.45 -4.39
N THR A 44 26.14 8.50 -4.96
CA THR A 44 26.02 9.85 -4.41
C THR A 44 24.63 10.44 -4.67
N ILE A 45 24.10 11.18 -3.70
CA ILE A 45 22.87 11.98 -3.88
C ILE A 45 23.12 13.04 -4.96
N THR A 46 22.30 13.03 -6.01
CA THR A 46 22.43 13.99 -7.12
C THR A 46 21.82 15.35 -6.77
N GLN A 47 22.23 16.42 -7.46
CA GLN A 47 21.63 17.75 -7.27
C GLN A 47 20.10 17.76 -7.45
N LYS A 48 19.58 16.95 -8.39
CA LYS A 48 18.14 16.80 -8.61
C LYS A 48 17.43 16.19 -7.41
N GLU A 49 18.02 15.17 -6.79
CA GLU A 49 17.49 14.56 -5.55
C GLU A 49 17.62 15.51 -4.37
N THR A 50 18.73 16.24 -4.25
CA THR A 50 18.90 17.27 -3.23
C THR A 50 17.80 18.31 -3.29
N GLN A 51 17.47 18.82 -4.49
CA GLN A 51 16.37 19.77 -4.66
C GLN A 51 15.02 19.14 -4.35
N MET A 52 14.81 17.90 -4.76
CA MET A 52 13.57 17.15 -4.48
C MET A 52 13.32 17.00 -2.97
N PHE A 53 14.33 16.59 -2.20
CA PHE A 53 14.22 16.45 -0.74
C PHE A 53 13.97 17.80 -0.05
N LYS A 54 14.61 18.88 -0.53
CA LYS A 54 14.33 20.24 -0.04
C LYS A 54 12.89 20.64 -0.28
N ASN A 55 12.37 20.41 -1.49
CA ASN A 55 10.99 20.74 -1.82
C ASN A 55 9.99 19.96 -0.95
N TRP A 56 10.29 18.73 -0.55
CA TRP A 56 9.41 17.99 0.36
C TRP A 56 9.36 18.59 1.77
N ILE A 57 10.47 19.17 2.24
CA ILE A 57 10.49 19.87 3.52
C ILE A 57 9.75 21.22 3.40
N THR A 58 9.98 21.97 2.33
CA THR A 58 9.45 23.33 2.20
C THR A 58 8.01 23.38 1.72
N GLU A 59 7.66 22.58 0.70
CA GLU A 59 6.35 22.60 0.05
C GLU A 59 5.40 21.54 0.62
N TYR A 60 5.91 20.34 0.91
CA TYR A 60 5.08 19.26 1.47
C TYR A 60 5.09 19.25 3.00
N HIS A 61 5.86 20.14 3.62
CA HIS A 61 5.98 20.26 5.07
C HIS A 61 6.36 18.95 5.77
N PHE A 62 7.12 18.09 5.11
CA PHE A 62 7.65 16.87 5.72
C PHE A 62 8.76 17.21 6.69
N THR A 63 8.78 16.53 7.85
CA THR A 63 9.97 16.58 8.70
C THR A 63 11.13 15.82 8.08
N PRO A 64 12.40 16.15 8.42
CA PRO A 64 13.57 15.43 7.91
C PRO A 64 13.49 13.91 8.16
N GLU A 65 12.92 13.51 9.29
CA GLU A 65 12.69 12.11 9.67
C GLU A 65 11.66 11.43 8.76
N THR A 66 10.58 12.12 8.38
CA THR A 66 9.62 11.63 7.38
C THR A 66 10.29 11.38 6.04
N VAL A 67 11.18 12.28 5.60
CA VAL A 67 11.94 12.10 4.36
C VAL A 67 12.88 10.89 4.43
N ILE A 68 13.56 10.66 5.57
CA ILE A 68 14.36 9.45 5.78
C ILE A 68 13.48 8.21 5.62
N LEU A 69 12.34 8.16 6.34
CA LEU A 69 11.46 7.00 6.34
C LEU A 69 10.85 6.73 4.97
N LEU A 70 10.51 7.79 4.22
CA LEU A 70 10.03 7.70 2.84
C LEU A 70 11.05 7.02 1.92
N VAL A 71 12.30 7.46 1.99
CA VAL A 71 13.38 6.88 1.18
C VAL A 71 13.64 5.44 1.58
N GLU A 72 13.71 5.14 2.89
CA GLU A 72 13.88 3.79 3.41
C GLU A 72 12.78 2.85 2.89
N TYR A 73 11.51 3.23 3.10
CA TYR A 73 10.35 2.48 2.64
C TYR A 73 10.41 2.20 1.14
N SER A 74 10.72 3.23 0.35
CA SER A 74 10.77 3.14 -1.11
C SER A 74 11.90 2.23 -1.59
N MET A 75 13.10 2.37 -1.02
CA MET A 75 14.26 1.54 -1.37
C MET A 75 14.02 0.07 -1.00
N ASN A 76 13.40 -0.19 0.15
CA ASN A 76 13.01 -1.55 0.56
C ASN A 76 12.01 -2.19 -0.41
N LEU A 77 11.04 -1.43 -0.95
CA LEU A 77 10.09 -1.95 -1.94
C LEU A 77 10.73 -2.16 -3.32
N ILE A 78 11.61 -1.26 -3.74
CA ILE A 78 12.35 -1.39 -5.00
C ILE A 78 13.28 -2.61 -4.92
N GLY A 79 13.97 -2.82 -3.80
CA GLY A 79 14.89 -3.95 -3.60
C GLY A 79 14.22 -5.33 -3.64
N LYS A 80 12.90 -5.41 -3.43
CA LYS A 80 12.11 -6.64 -3.59
C LYS A 80 11.77 -6.97 -5.04
N LYS A 81 12.03 -6.08 -5.99
CA LYS A 81 11.71 -6.30 -7.40
C LYS A 81 12.82 -7.13 -8.06
N GLU A 82 12.42 -8.08 -8.91
CA GLU A 82 13.36 -8.93 -9.66
C GLU A 82 14.27 -8.12 -10.59
N LYS A 83 13.75 -7.05 -11.19
CA LYS A 83 14.50 -6.19 -12.11
C LYS A 83 15.03 -4.95 -11.38
N PRO A 84 16.33 -4.64 -11.51
CA PRO A 84 16.89 -3.45 -10.88
C PRO A 84 16.30 -2.19 -11.51
N PHE A 85 16.03 -1.19 -10.68
CA PHE A 85 15.55 0.11 -11.16
C PHE A 85 16.73 0.96 -11.63
N THR A 86 16.52 1.69 -12.72
CA THR A 86 17.42 2.78 -13.11
C THR A 86 17.31 3.95 -12.13
N ALA A 87 18.34 4.79 -12.05
CA ALA A 87 18.31 5.99 -11.19
C ALA A 87 17.09 6.90 -11.46
N LYS A 88 16.66 7.03 -12.72
CA LYS A 88 15.45 7.78 -13.10
C LYS A 88 14.18 7.14 -12.52
N GLN A 89 14.07 5.81 -12.59
CA GLN A 89 12.91 5.08 -12.05
C GLN A 89 12.84 5.19 -10.53
N ILE A 90 13.99 5.14 -9.82
CA ILE A 90 14.04 5.35 -8.37
C ILE A 90 13.49 6.74 -8.02
N ILE A 91 13.95 7.79 -8.69
CA ILE A 91 13.47 9.17 -8.46
C ILE A 91 11.96 9.28 -8.71
N ASN A 92 11.47 8.71 -9.80
CA ASN A 92 10.03 8.76 -10.10
C ASN A 92 9.21 8.01 -9.04
N TYR A 93 9.69 6.85 -8.60
CA TYR A 93 9.03 6.07 -7.56
C TYR A 93 8.97 6.84 -6.23
N LEU A 94 10.10 7.40 -5.81
CA LEU A 94 10.21 8.26 -4.62
C LEU A 94 9.22 9.43 -4.66
N LYS A 95 9.08 10.10 -5.81
CA LYS A 95 8.11 11.18 -6.01
C LYS A 95 6.67 10.69 -5.88
N SER A 96 6.32 9.54 -6.44
CA SER A 96 4.98 8.98 -6.32
C SER A 96 4.63 8.63 -4.87
N VAL A 97 5.59 8.11 -4.10
CA VAL A 97 5.39 7.85 -2.66
C VAL A 97 5.19 9.17 -1.91
N ALA A 98 6.02 10.18 -2.18
CA ALA A 98 5.90 11.50 -1.55
C ALA A 98 4.57 12.18 -1.86
N GLU A 99 4.14 12.15 -3.12
CA GLU A 99 2.84 12.69 -3.52
C GLU A 99 1.68 11.94 -2.83
N GLY A 100 1.79 10.62 -2.70
CA GLY A 100 0.82 9.81 -1.96
C GLY A 100 0.71 10.20 -0.49
N TRP A 101 1.84 10.29 0.21
CA TRP A 101 1.87 10.71 1.61
C TRP A 101 1.41 12.15 1.79
N TYR A 102 1.77 13.04 0.85
CA TYR A 102 1.33 14.42 0.87
C TYR A 102 -0.20 14.54 0.80
N LYS A 103 -0.82 13.82 -0.14
CA LYS A 103 -2.28 13.75 -0.33
C LYS A 103 -3.01 13.07 0.82
N ALA A 104 -2.36 12.15 1.52
CA ALA A 104 -2.87 11.52 2.75
C ALA A 104 -2.67 12.39 4.00
N ASP A 105 -2.21 13.64 3.84
CA ASP A 105 -1.92 14.60 4.91
C ASP A 105 -0.88 14.12 5.95
N ILE A 106 0.01 13.22 5.55
CA ILE A 106 1.09 12.71 6.40
C ILE A 106 2.25 13.70 6.35
N ARG A 107 2.74 14.17 7.52
CA ARG A 107 3.86 15.11 7.62
C ARG A 107 4.96 14.61 8.56
N GLU A 108 4.56 13.87 9.59
CA GLU A 108 5.44 13.40 10.65
C GLU A 108 5.83 11.92 10.50
N ALA A 109 7.02 11.58 11.00
CA ALA A 109 7.56 10.24 10.84
C ALA A 109 6.71 9.17 11.53
N ALA A 110 6.08 9.51 12.66
CA ALA A 110 5.17 8.63 13.38
C ALA A 110 3.88 8.33 12.57
N GLU A 111 3.35 9.34 11.88
CA GLU A 111 2.17 9.19 11.00
C GLU A 111 2.52 8.32 9.79
N ALA A 112 3.70 8.54 9.20
CA ALA A 112 4.20 7.74 8.09
C ALA A 112 4.42 6.27 8.48
N ASP A 113 5.00 5.98 9.65
CA ASP A 113 5.16 4.61 10.15
C ASP A 113 3.80 3.93 10.40
N ALA A 114 2.86 4.65 11.02
CA ALA A 114 1.49 4.15 11.21
C ALA A 114 0.81 3.83 9.87
N TYR A 115 0.96 4.72 8.88
CA TYR A 115 0.42 4.53 7.54
C TYR A 115 1.03 3.33 6.81
N ILE A 116 2.36 3.16 6.90
CA ILE A 116 3.05 1.99 6.32
C ILE A 116 2.51 0.69 6.94
N ARG A 117 2.35 0.65 8.26
CA ARG A 117 1.82 -0.53 8.97
C ARG A 117 0.37 -0.82 8.56
N LYS A 118 -0.48 0.21 8.50
CA LYS A 118 -1.87 0.08 8.05
C LYS A 118 -1.92 -0.50 6.63
N SER A 119 -1.19 0.11 5.71
CA SER A 119 -1.17 -0.32 4.30
C SER A 119 -0.62 -1.75 4.13
N ALA A 120 0.37 -2.16 4.92
CA ALA A 120 0.86 -3.54 4.93
C ALA A 120 -0.20 -4.53 5.42
N GLY A 121 -0.96 -4.16 6.47
CA GLY A 121 -2.09 -4.95 6.98
C GLY A 121 -3.20 -5.09 5.94
N GLU A 122 -3.61 -3.98 5.33
CA GLU A 122 -4.60 -3.94 4.24
C GLU A 122 -4.18 -4.80 3.04
N GLN A 123 -2.91 -4.69 2.60
CA GLN A 123 -2.39 -5.52 1.52
C GLN A 123 -2.41 -7.00 1.88
N LYS A 124 -2.01 -7.36 3.10
CA LYS A 124 -2.06 -8.75 3.58
C LYS A 124 -3.48 -9.28 3.54
N LEU A 125 -4.45 -8.53 4.06
CA LEU A 125 -5.86 -8.88 4.04
C LEU A 125 -6.35 -9.17 2.61
N VAL A 126 -6.09 -8.24 1.68
CA VAL A 126 -6.48 -8.41 0.27
C VAL A 126 -5.85 -9.66 -0.35
N TYR A 127 -4.55 -9.89 -0.13
CA TYR A 127 -3.88 -11.07 -0.69
C TYR A 127 -4.35 -12.38 -0.05
N ASP A 128 -4.65 -12.39 1.24
CA ASP A 128 -5.19 -13.56 1.94
C ASP A 128 -6.58 -13.93 1.39
N VAL A 129 -7.45 -12.94 1.15
CA VAL A 129 -8.75 -13.14 0.47
C VAL A 129 -8.54 -13.69 -0.94
N PHE A 130 -7.66 -13.08 -1.75
CA PHE A 130 -7.41 -13.54 -3.11
C PHE A 130 -6.87 -14.97 -3.17
N LYS A 131 -5.96 -15.29 -2.26
CA LYS A 131 -5.41 -16.64 -2.10
C LYS A 131 -6.50 -17.63 -1.75
N TYR A 132 -7.41 -17.28 -0.83
CA TYR A 132 -8.54 -18.12 -0.47
C TYR A 132 -9.47 -18.38 -1.67
N LEU A 133 -9.75 -17.35 -2.47
CA LEU A 133 -10.58 -17.45 -3.68
C LEU A 133 -9.86 -18.12 -4.87
N GLY A 134 -8.59 -18.48 -4.74
CA GLY A 134 -7.80 -19.07 -5.82
C GLY A 134 -7.45 -18.09 -6.96
N LEU A 135 -7.59 -16.78 -6.73
CA LEU A 135 -7.32 -15.75 -7.72
C LEU A 135 -5.81 -15.51 -7.84
N ARG A 136 -5.24 -15.87 -9.01
CA ARG A 136 -3.79 -15.74 -9.29
C ARG A 136 -3.39 -14.39 -9.90
N ARG A 137 -4.34 -13.49 -10.13
CA ARG A 137 -4.11 -12.16 -10.70
C ARG A 137 -3.95 -11.10 -9.61
N ALA A 138 -3.42 -9.93 -9.98
CA ALA A 138 -3.42 -8.78 -9.09
C ALA A 138 -4.86 -8.28 -8.81
N PRO A 139 -5.15 -7.82 -7.58
CA PRO A 139 -6.40 -7.14 -7.25
C PRO A 139 -6.52 -5.81 -8.00
N ILE A 140 -7.69 -5.51 -8.55
CA ILE A 140 -8.00 -4.19 -9.12
C ILE A 140 -8.55 -3.24 -8.06
N ALA A 141 -8.61 -1.94 -8.36
CA ALA A 141 -8.86 -0.88 -7.36
C ALA A 141 -10.13 -1.12 -6.52
N TRP A 142 -11.28 -1.34 -7.15
CA TRP A 142 -12.55 -1.53 -6.43
C TRP A 142 -12.56 -2.80 -5.56
N GLU A 143 -11.80 -3.84 -5.91
CA GLU A 143 -11.71 -5.06 -5.10
C GLU A 143 -10.92 -4.81 -3.83
N LYS A 144 -9.83 -4.04 -3.93
CA LYS A 144 -9.06 -3.61 -2.76
C LYS A 144 -9.93 -2.77 -1.84
N GLU A 145 -10.60 -1.76 -2.39
CA GLU A 145 -11.48 -0.88 -1.63
C GLU A 145 -12.57 -1.67 -0.91
N MET A 146 -13.23 -2.61 -1.60
CA MET A 146 -14.27 -3.44 -1.00
C MET A 146 -13.74 -4.34 0.12
N ILE A 147 -12.62 -5.03 -0.10
CA ILE A 147 -12.04 -5.92 0.91
C ILE A 147 -11.52 -5.13 2.12
N ILE A 148 -10.90 -3.96 1.90
CA ILE A 148 -10.46 -3.08 2.98
C ILE A 148 -11.67 -2.56 3.77
N GLY A 149 -12.76 -2.20 3.10
CA GLY A 149 -14.01 -1.78 3.73
C GLY A 149 -14.61 -2.84 4.66
N TRP A 150 -14.34 -4.13 4.44
CA TRP A 150 -14.79 -5.17 5.38
C TRP A 150 -14.13 -5.05 6.76
N ALA A 151 -12.86 -4.64 6.80
CA ALA A 151 -12.16 -4.40 8.06
C ALA A 151 -12.43 -2.98 8.60
N ASP A 152 -12.43 -1.97 7.72
CA ASP A 152 -12.56 -0.57 8.13
C ASP A 152 -14.00 -0.18 8.49
N ASP A 153 -14.99 -0.59 7.68
CA ASP A 153 -16.40 -0.19 7.87
C ASP A 153 -17.20 -1.22 8.68
N TYR A 154 -16.95 -2.52 8.46
CA TYR A 154 -17.69 -3.59 9.15
C TYR A 154 -16.96 -4.11 10.38
N HIS A 155 -15.70 -3.71 10.60
CA HIS A 155 -14.85 -4.18 11.71
C HIS A 155 -14.68 -5.70 11.76
N PHE A 156 -14.69 -6.35 10.59
CA PHE A 156 -14.51 -7.79 10.49
C PHE A 156 -13.05 -8.18 10.31
N ASP A 157 -12.63 -9.14 11.11
CA ASP A 157 -11.34 -9.80 10.97
C ASP A 157 -11.36 -10.87 9.88
N MET A 158 -10.17 -11.44 9.63
CA MET A 158 -10.00 -12.47 8.60
C MET A 158 -10.82 -13.74 8.90
N ASP A 159 -11.11 -14.03 10.17
CA ASP A 159 -11.83 -15.24 10.55
C ASP A 159 -13.31 -15.12 10.18
N ILE A 160 -13.93 -13.96 10.46
CA ILE A 160 -15.29 -13.63 10.01
C ILE A 160 -15.36 -13.60 8.48
N ILE A 161 -14.39 -12.96 7.82
CA ILE A 161 -14.34 -12.90 6.35
C ILE A 161 -14.23 -14.31 5.77
N THR A 162 -13.41 -15.17 6.35
CA THR A 162 -13.29 -16.58 5.96
C THR A 162 -14.59 -17.34 6.14
N ALA A 163 -15.32 -17.12 7.25
CA ALA A 163 -16.63 -17.71 7.46
C ALA A 163 -17.64 -17.28 6.37
N ALA A 164 -17.60 -16.03 5.91
CA ALA A 164 -18.42 -15.58 4.79
C ALA A 164 -18.05 -16.28 3.48
N MET A 165 -16.75 -16.42 3.18
CA MET A 165 -16.26 -17.12 1.99
C MET A 165 -16.65 -18.61 1.99
N GLN A 166 -16.61 -19.28 3.15
CA GLN A 166 -17.04 -20.67 3.31
C GLN A 166 -18.55 -20.84 3.14
N ARG A 167 -19.35 -19.85 3.56
CA ARG A 167 -20.81 -19.88 3.45
C ARG A 167 -21.29 -19.48 2.05
N SER A 168 -20.42 -18.85 1.27
CA SER A 168 -20.73 -18.41 -0.07
C SER A 168 -20.80 -19.57 -1.06
N SER A 169 -21.90 -19.67 -1.79
CA SER A 169 -22.02 -20.59 -2.93
C SER A 169 -21.25 -20.12 -4.16
N LYS A 170 -20.85 -18.84 -4.20
CA LYS A 170 -20.08 -18.23 -5.29
C LYS A 170 -18.84 -17.57 -4.72
N GLN A 171 -17.66 -18.01 -5.16
CA GLN A 171 -16.38 -17.45 -4.71
C GLN A 171 -16.08 -16.12 -5.44
N ASP A 172 -17.02 -15.17 -5.35
CA ASP A 172 -16.98 -13.84 -5.94
C ASP A 172 -17.04 -12.77 -4.85
N ILE A 173 -16.19 -11.75 -4.98
CA ILE A 173 -15.99 -10.70 -3.97
C ILE A 173 -17.30 -9.95 -3.66
N ARG A 174 -18.14 -9.66 -4.67
CA ARG A 174 -19.40 -8.94 -4.45
C ARG A 174 -20.42 -9.79 -3.72
N TYR A 175 -20.42 -11.10 -3.99
CA TYR A 175 -21.31 -12.02 -3.28
C TYR A 175 -20.91 -12.15 -1.80
N ILE A 176 -19.60 -12.20 -1.52
CA ILE A 176 -19.06 -12.23 -0.16
C ILE A 176 -19.41 -10.92 0.57
N ASP A 177 -19.23 -9.77 -0.07
CA ASP A 177 -19.63 -8.47 0.47
C ASP A 177 -21.11 -8.45 0.87
N ALA A 178 -22.01 -9.01 0.06
CA ALA A 178 -23.43 -9.09 0.39
C ALA A 178 -23.75 -9.93 1.64
N ILE A 179 -22.93 -10.96 1.92
CA ILE A 179 -23.03 -11.74 3.17
C ILE A 179 -22.54 -10.90 4.35
N LEU A 180 -21.35 -10.31 4.23
CA LEU A 180 -20.73 -9.50 5.28
C LEU A 180 -21.58 -8.28 5.63
N LYS A 181 -22.06 -7.54 4.62
CA LYS A 181 -22.95 -6.40 4.81
C LYS A 181 -24.22 -6.77 5.59
N ARG A 182 -24.78 -7.96 5.34
CA ARG A 182 -25.94 -8.46 6.10
C ARG A 182 -25.59 -8.75 7.55
N TRP A 183 -24.42 -9.32 7.82
CA TRP A 183 -23.95 -9.56 9.19
C TRP A 183 -23.70 -8.25 9.93
N SER A 184 -23.07 -7.29 9.27
CA SER A 184 -22.86 -5.94 9.82
C SER A 184 -24.19 -5.25 10.14
N GLN A 185 -25.18 -5.32 9.25
CA GLN A 185 -26.53 -4.78 9.48
C GLN A 185 -27.28 -5.44 10.65
N LYS A 186 -26.92 -6.68 10.99
CA LYS A 186 -27.47 -7.41 12.15
C LYS A 186 -26.69 -7.15 13.44
N GLY A 187 -25.58 -6.40 13.36
CA GLY A 187 -24.71 -6.13 14.50
C GLY A 187 -23.88 -7.33 14.94
N TYR A 188 -23.69 -8.33 14.08
CA TYR A 188 -22.82 -9.46 14.41
C TYR A 188 -21.39 -8.98 14.45
N THR A 189 -20.66 -9.34 15.50
CA THR A 189 -19.25 -8.96 15.71
C THR A 189 -18.37 -10.17 16.05
N SER A 190 -18.98 -11.35 16.22
CA SER A 190 -18.29 -12.58 16.59
C SER A 190 -18.69 -13.78 15.72
N LEU A 191 -17.79 -14.75 15.62
CA LEU A 191 -18.07 -16.03 14.97
C LEU A 191 -19.21 -16.80 15.63
N GLU A 192 -19.41 -16.64 16.94
CA GLU A 192 -20.49 -17.31 17.68
C GLU A 192 -21.86 -16.86 17.15
N GLU A 193 -22.07 -15.56 16.98
CA GLU A 193 -23.30 -14.98 16.44
C GLU A 193 -23.55 -15.42 14.99
N ILE A 194 -22.48 -15.49 14.19
CA ILE A 194 -22.52 -15.94 12.79
C ILE A 194 -22.89 -17.43 12.69
N ASN A 195 -22.34 -18.26 13.58
CA ASN A 195 -22.61 -19.70 13.63
C ASN A 195 -24.00 -20.02 14.16
N ALA A 196 -24.52 -19.19 15.09
CA ALA A 196 -25.89 -19.29 15.59
C ALA A 196 -26.93 -18.86 14.54
N GLU A 197 -26.55 -18.07 13.54
CA GLU A 197 -27.44 -17.77 12.41
C GLU A 197 -27.76 -19.07 11.66
N PRO A 198 -29.04 -19.46 11.51
CA PRO A 198 -29.41 -20.62 10.73
C PRO A 198 -28.86 -20.44 9.31
N LYS A 199 -28.12 -21.44 8.80
CA LYS A 199 -27.79 -21.50 7.37
C LYS A 199 -29.12 -21.45 6.65
N LYS A 200 -29.46 -20.30 6.03
CA LYS A 200 -30.70 -20.19 5.27
C LYS A 200 -30.67 -21.34 4.27
N GLY A 201 -31.56 -22.32 4.47
CA GLY A 201 -31.91 -23.25 3.42
C GLY A 201 -32.29 -22.41 2.21
N HIS A 202 -31.80 -22.81 1.04
CA HIS A 202 -32.23 -22.26 -0.23
C HIS A 202 -33.72 -21.93 -0.16
N HIS A 203 -34.10 -20.72 -0.58
CA HIS A 203 -35.44 -20.57 -1.12
C HIS A 203 -35.42 -21.43 -2.39
N GLN A 204 -35.77 -22.72 -2.25
CA GLN A 204 -36.29 -23.48 -3.36
C GLN A 204 -37.50 -22.67 -3.80
N SER A 205 -37.37 -21.95 -4.91
CA SER A 205 -38.55 -21.51 -5.64
C SER A 205 -39.37 -22.78 -5.87
N LYS A 206 -40.50 -22.90 -5.18
CA LYS A 206 -41.50 -23.92 -5.50
C LYS A 206 -41.91 -23.69 -6.95
N GLY A 207 -41.41 -24.56 -7.81
CA GLY A 207 -41.60 -24.52 -9.24
C GLY A 207 -40.64 -25.55 -9.79
N ASP A 208 -41.10 -26.79 -9.91
CA ASP A 208 -40.35 -27.85 -10.57
C ASP A 208 -39.89 -27.34 -11.93
N VAL A 209 -38.59 -27.09 -12.08
CA VAL A 209 -38.02 -26.82 -13.40
C VAL A 209 -37.88 -28.17 -14.08
N VAL A 210 -38.92 -28.58 -14.79
CA VAL A 210 -38.85 -29.71 -15.70
C VAL A 210 -37.88 -29.32 -16.82
N ILE A 211 -36.73 -29.97 -16.86
CA ILE A 211 -35.79 -29.87 -17.97
C ILE A 211 -36.47 -30.56 -19.16
N SER A 212 -36.98 -29.79 -20.12
CA SER A 212 -37.53 -30.34 -21.37
C SER A 212 -36.42 -30.96 -22.22
N GLU A 213 -36.75 -32.03 -22.95
CA GLU A 213 -35.82 -32.69 -23.88
C GLU A 213 -35.24 -31.71 -24.92
N ASP A 214 -36.00 -30.68 -25.28
CA ASP A 214 -35.55 -29.59 -26.16
C ASP A 214 -34.33 -28.87 -25.60
N ARG A 215 -34.27 -28.66 -24.27
CA ARG A 215 -33.15 -27.97 -23.61
C ARG A 215 -31.91 -28.85 -23.51
N LYS A 216 -32.07 -30.18 -23.44
CA LYS A 216 -30.96 -31.14 -23.50
C LYS A 216 -30.33 -31.15 -24.90
N LYS A 217 -31.16 -31.15 -25.95
CA LYS A 217 -30.68 -31.04 -27.34
C LYS A 217 -29.86 -29.78 -27.60
N VAL A 218 -30.26 -28.63 -27.04
CA VAL A 218 -29.50 -27.38 -27.18
C VAL A 218 -28.10 -27.51 -26.57
N TYR A 219 -27.93 -28.22 -25.45
CA TYR A 219 -26.60 -28.43 -24.85
C TYR A 219 -25.75 -29.43 -25.63
N GLU A 220 -26.35 -30.50 -26.15
CA GLU A 220 -25.66 -31.46 -27.02
C GLU A 220 -25.26 -30.87 -28.38
N GLU A 221 -26.04 -29.92 -28.92
CA GLU A 221 -25.68 -29.17 -30.13
C GLU A 221 -24.58 -28.13 -29.89
N LEU A 222 -24.54 -27.50 -28.70
CA LEU A 222 -23.50 -26.53 -28.33
C LEU A 222 -22.15 -27.20 -28.06
N ASP A 223 -22.12 -28.37 -27.40
CA ASP A 223 -20.88 -29.13 -27.17
C ASP A 223 -20.24 -29.61 -28.49
N GLN A 224 -21.05 -29.90 -29.52
CA GLN A 224 -20.55 -30.30 -30.85
C GLN A 224 -19.98 -29.12 -31.67
N LEU A 225 -20.38 -27.89 -31.37
CA LEU A 225 -19.89 -26.69 -32.07
C LEU A 225 -18.59 -26.14 -31.46
N ASP A 226 -18.37 -26.32 -30.15
CA ASP A 226 -17.19 -25.79 -29.44
C ASP A 226 -15.93 -26.64 -29.61
N GLU A 227 -16.03 -27.95 -29.89
CA GLU A 227 -14.84 -28.79 -30.15
C GLU A 227 -14.11 -28.44 -31.46
N ALA A 228 -14.82 -27.91 -32.46
CA ALA A 228 -14.23 -27.47 -33.72
C ALA A 228 -13.50 -26.12 -33.61
N TRP A 229 -13.87 -25.29 -32.61
CA TRP A 229 -13.26 -23.98 -32.37
C TRP A 229 -11.98 -24.08 -31.53
N LEU A 230 -11.82 -25.14 -30.72
CA LEU A 230 -10.65 -25.33 -29.86
C LEU A 230 -9.38 -25.81 -30.59
N TRP A 231 -9.50 -26.32 -31.84
CA TRP A 231 -8.39 -26.90 -32.61
C TRP A 231 -8.19 -26.30 -34.01
N SER A 232 -8.83 -25.17 -34.35
CA SER A 232 -8.44 -24.43 -35.56
C SER A 232 -7.16 -23.63 -35.28
N ASP A 233 -6.02 -24.30 -35.40
CA ASP A 233 -4.73 -23.66 -35.63
C ASP A 233 -4.79 -22.93 -36.98
N ASP A 234 -4.97 -21.62 -36.93
CA ASP A 234 -4.54 -20.71 -38.00
C ASP A 234 -4.40 -19.30 -37.39
N ASN A 235 -3.16 -18.92 -37.11
CA ASN A 235 -2.71 -17.54 -37.29
C ASN A 235 -1.29 -17.60 -37.85
N GLU A 236 -1.19 -17.17 -39.11
CA GLU A 236 0.01 -16.72 -39.81
C GLU A 236 0.98 -15.91 -38.94
#